data_AF-A0AAE3S924-F1
#
_entry.id   AF-A0AAE3S924-F1
#
_cell.length_a   1.000
_cell.length_b   1.000
_cell.length_c   1.000
_cell.angle_alpha   90.00
_cell.angle_beta   90.00
_cell.angle_gamma   90.00
#
_symmetry.space_group_name_H-M   'P 1'
#
loop_
_entity.id
_entity.type
_entity.pdbx_description
1 polymer ?
#
loop_
_entity_poly.entity_id
_entity_poly.type
_entity_poly.pdbx_seq_one_letter_code
_entity_poly.pdbx_strand_id
1 'polypeptide(L)'
;MRIAVFALTLIAAPAIAQDADEASVAAMTAAILDAGCLVTAENGDAVLEASGLTEEETMSVIATMYAAGSVALEADGTMKLINEACE
;
A
#
# COMPACT_ATOMS: atom_id res chain seq x y z
N MET A 1 -6.32 6.75 55.86
CA MET A 1 -6.05 7.36 54.54
C MET A 1 -5.16 6.42 53.74
N ARG A 2 -5.76 5.58 52.89
CA ARG A 2 -5.04 4.71 51.94
C ARG A 2 -5.41 5.21 50.55
N ILE A 3 -4.64 6.17 50.06
CA ILE A 3 -4.76 6.68 48.70
C ILE A 3 -4.26 5.57 47.79
N ALA A 4 -5.19 4.85 47.16
CA ALA A 4 -4.89 4.02 46.02
C ALA A 4 -4.59 4.96 44.85
N VAL A 5 -3.30 5.17 44.57
CA VAL A 5 -2.84 5.86 43.37
C VAL A 5 -3.16 4.92 42.20
N PHE A 6 -4.30 5.15 41.55
CA PHE A 6 -4.58 4.64 40.23
C PHE A 6 -3.54 5.26 39.29
N ALA A 7 -2.50 4.49 38.97
CA ALA A 7 -1.57 4.80 37.91
C ALA A 7 -2.34 4.72 36.58
N LEU A 8 -2.89 5.85 36.17
CA LEU A 8 -3.40 6.09 34.82
C LEU A 8 -2.18 6.15 33.90
N THR A 9 -1.69 4.97 33.52
CA THR A 9 -0.72 4.83 32.43
C THR A 9 -1.44 5.22 31.15
N LEU A 10 -1.31 6.48 30.75
CA LEU A 10 -1.48 6.92 29.37
C LEU A 10 -0.54 6.06 28.52
N ILE A 11 -1.07 5.03 27.88
CA ILE A 11 -0.41 4.41 26.74
C ILE A 11 -0.66 5.39 25.60
N ALA A 12 0.25 6.34 25.41
CA ALA A 12 0.39 7.01 24.14
C ALA A 12 0.76 5.92 23.14
N ALA A 13 -0.24 5.30 22.51
CA ALA A 13 0.00 4.47 21.35
C ALA A 13 0.70 5.38 20.35
N PRO A 14 1.91 5.05 19.87
CA PRO A 14 2.46 5.78 18.76
C PRO A 14 1.44 5.55 17.64
N ALA A 15 0.87 6.64 17.14
CA ALA A 15 0.26 6.63 15.82
C ALA A 15 1.41 6.39 14.85
N ILE A 16 1.80 5.13 14.69
CA ILE A 16 2.69 4.72 13.62
C ILE A 16 1.91 5.09 12.36
N ALA A 17 2.43 6.03 11.59
CA ALA A 17 2.12 6.13 10.18
C ALA A 17 2.42 4.75 9.61
N GLN A 18 1.39 3.92 9.46
CA GLN A 18 1.55 2.56 8.96
C GLN A 18 1.75 2.68 7.46
N ASP A 19 3.01 2.88 7.06
CA ASP A 19 3.44 2.50 5.71
C ASP A 19 2.93 1.08 5.43
N ALA A 20 2.52 0.82 4.19
CA ALA A 20 2.06 -0.51 3.83
C ALA A 20 3.13 -1.56 4.17
N ASP A 21 2.70 -2.70 4.70
CA ASP A 21 3.63 -3.78 5.01
C ASP A 21 4.26 -4.34 3.73
N GLU A 22 5.47 -4.88 3.85
CA GLU A 22 6.24 -5.39 2.70
C GLU A 22 5.52 -6.51 1.95
N ALA A 23 4.70 -7.33 2.62
CA ALA A 23 3.97 -8.41 1.97
C ALA A 23 2.85 -7.86 1.08
N SER A 24 2.15 -6.82 1.54
CA SER A 24 1.13 -6.12 0.75
C SER A 24 1.74 -5.42 -0.48
N VAL A 25 2.91 -4.79 -0.33
CA VAL A 25 3.65 -4.23 -1.47
C VAL A 25 4.06 -5.31 -2.46
N ALA A 26 4.54 -6.46 -1.98
CA ALA A 26 4.90 -7.59 -2.84
C ALA A 26 3.69 -8.18 -3.57
N ALA A 27 2.54 -8.32 -2.90
CA ALA A 27 1.31 -8.82 -3.49
C ALA A 27 0.79 -7.91 -4.61
N MET A 28 0.77 -6.59 -4.38
CA MET A 28 0.41 -5.61 -5.40
C MET A 28 1.41 -5.62 -6.57
N THR A 29 2.72 -5.69 -6.27
CA THR A 29 3.75 -5.77 -7.31
C THR A 29 3.55 -6.99 -8.21
N ALA A 30 3.27 -8.16 -7.63
CA ALA A 30 3.00 -9.39 -8.38
C ALA A 30 1.74 -9.26 -9.25
N ALA A 31 0.66 -8.69 -8.71
CA ALA A 31 -0.57 -8.46 -9.47
C ALA A 31 -0.36 -7.53 -10.67
N ILE A 32 0.43 -6.46 -10.50
CA ILE A 32 0.76 -5.53 -11.59
C ILE A 32 1.67 -6.21 -12.63
N LEU A 33 2.60 -7.06 -12.22
CA LEU A 33 3.43 -7.86 -13.14
C LEU A 33 2.58 -8.80 -13.98
N ASP A 34 1.63 -9.51 -13.37
CA ASP A 34 0.71 -10.43 -14.05
C ASP A 34 -0.21 -9.69 -15.03
N ALA A 35 -0.53 -8.42 -14.74
CA ALA A 35 -1.30 -7.54 -15.63
C ALA A 35 -0.47 -6.88 -16.74
N GLY A 36 0.83 -7.19 -16.85
CA GLY A 36 1.71 -6.64 -17.90
C GLY A 36 2.25 -5.26 -17.58
N CYS A 37 2.59 -5.01 -16.30
CA CYS A 37 3.26 -3.80 -15.81
C CYS A 37 2.43 -2.51 -15.76
N LEU A 38 1.17 -2.55 -16.19
CA LEU A 38 0.31 -1.39 -16.30
C LEU A 38 -1.02 -1.61 -15.57
N VAL A 39 -1.43 -0.60 -14.82
CA VAL A 39 -2.77 -0.50 -14.24
C VAL A 39 -3.49 0.66 -14.90
N THR A 40 -4.58 0.36 -15.60
CA THR A 40 -5.44 1.31 -16.30
C THR A 40 -6.83 1.34 -15.64
N ALA A 41 -7.70 2.24 -16.12
CA ALA A 41 -9.09 2.29 -15.67
C ALA A 41 -9.87 1.00 -16.01
N GLU A 42 -9.46 0.26 -17.05
CA GLU A 42 -10.13 -0.96 -17.49
C GLU A 42 -9.70 -2.22 -16.73
N ASN A 43 -8.47 -2.26 -16.20
CA ASN A 43 -7.93 -3.45 -15.51
C ASN A 43 -7.71 -3.26 -14.00
N GLY A 44 -7.87 -2.04 -13.47
CA GLY A 44 -7.60 -1.71 -12.07
C GLY A 44 -8.31 -2.61 -11.07
N ASP A 45 -9.60 -2.87 -11.28
CA ASP A 45 -10.39 -3.75 -10.41
C ASP A 45 -9.87 -5.19 -10.41
N ALA A 46 -9.44 -5.70 -11.58
CA ALA A 46 -8.88 -7.04 -11.71
C ALA A 46 -7.49 -7.15 -11.06
N VAL A 47 -6.67 -6.10 -11.16
CA VAL A 47 -5.35 -6.02 -10.49
C VAL A 47 -5.54 -5.99 -8.97
N LEU A 48 -6.50 -5.18 -8.49
CA LEU A 48 -6.86 -5.14 -7.08
C LEU A 48 -7.30 -6.52 -6.58
N GLU A 49 -8.24 -7.17 -7.26
CA GLU A 49 -8.69 -8.52 -6.89
C GLU A 49 -7.54 -9.53 -6.89
N ALA A 50 -6.66 -9.49 -7.89
CA ALA A 50 -5.50 -10.38 -7.99
C ALA A 50 -4.48 -10.17 -6.87
N SER A 51 -4.34 -8.93 -6.38
CA SER A 51 -3.46 -8.62 -5.24
C SER A 51 -3.97 -9.22 -3.93
N GLY A 52 -5.27 -9.54 -3.85
CA GLY A 52 -5.93 -10.01 -2.63
C GLY A 52 -6.03 -8.96 -1.52
N LEU A 53 -5.71 -7.69 -1.83
CA LEU A 53 -5.78 -6.59 -0.88
C LEU A 53 -7.18 -6.00 -0.84
N THR A 54 -7.51 -5.41 0.31
CA THR A 54 -8.66 -4.52 0.43
C THR A 54 -8.40 -3.17 -0.25
N GLU A 55 -9.45 -2.39 -0.50
CA GLU A 55 -9.32 -1.03 -1.05
C GLU A 55 -8.48 -0.12 -0.14
N GLU A 56 -8.65 -0.22 1.19
CA GLU A 56 -7.92 0.59 2.16
C GLU A 56 -6.41 0.26 2.15
N GLU A 57 -6.07 -1.04 2.15
CA GLU A 57 -4.69 -1.50 2.03
C GLU A 57 -4.07 -1.07 0.70
N THR A 58 -4.84 -1.15 -0.38
CA THR A 58 -4.38 -0.78 -1.73
C THR A 58 -4.03 0.69 -1.83
N MET A 59 -4.84 1.59 -1.26
CA MET A 59 -4.51 3.01 -1.24
C MET A 59 -3.21 3.28 -0.48
N SER A 60 -2.99 2.59 0.66
CA SER A 60 -1.75 2.69 1.42
C SER A 60 -0.56 2.16 0.62
N VAL A 61 -0.70 0.98 0.00
CA VAL A 61 0.34 0.34 -0.82
C VAL A 61 0.74 1.20 -2.01
N ILE A 62 -0.23 1.72 -2.78
CA ILE A 62 0.06 2.57 -3.93
C ILE A 62 0.79 3.84 -3.48
N ALA A 63 0.39 4.44 -2.36
CA ALA A 63 1.09 5.60 -1.80
C ALA A 63 2.55 5.27 -1.42
N THR A 64 2.78 4.12 -0.75
CA THR A 64 4.12 3.63 -0.41
C THR A 64 4.96 3.35 -1.66
N MET A 65 4.40 2.69 -2.67
CA MET A 65 5.09 2.40 -3.93
C MET A 65 5.46 3.68 -4.69
N TYR A 66 4.55 4.66 -4.73
CA TYR A 66 4.80 5.95 -5.37
C TYR A 66 5.90 6.72 -4.64
N ALA A 67 5.86 6.76 -3.30
CA ALA A 67 6.91 7.40 -2.50
C ALA A 67 8.29 6.72 -2.67
N ALA A 68 8.30 5.40 -2.87
CA ALA A 68 9.50 4.63 -3.17
C ALA A 68 9.99 4.77 -4.62
N GLY A 69 9.19 5.37 -5.51
CA GLY A 69 9.49 5.46 -6.94
C GLY A 69 9.36 4.13 -7.68
N SER A 70 8.69 3.13 -7.11
CA SER A 70 8.44 1.83 -7.75
C SER A 70 7.21 1.84 -8.65
N VAL A 71 6.41 2.90 -8.63
CA VAL A 71 5.36 3.17 -9.63
C VAL A 71 5.40 4.61 -10.09
N ALA A 72 4.99 4.84 -11.34
CA ALA A 72 4.78 6.17 -11.91
C ALA A 72 3.31 6.31 -12.35
N LEU A 73 2.71 7.46 -12.11
CA LEU A 73 1.43 7.82 -12.73
C LEU A 73 1.69 8.61 -14.00
N GLU A 74 1.12 8.13 -15.10
CA GLU A 74 1.11 8.78 -16.40
C GLU A 74 0.00 9.84 -16.46
N ALA A 75 0.09 10.73 -17.46
CA ALA A 75 -0.85 11.84 -17.62
C ALA A 75 -2.30 11.39 -17.94
N ASP A 76 -2.48 10.16 -18.43
CA ASP A 76 -3.78 9.57 -18.74
C ASP A 76 -4.41 8.82 -17.56
N GLY A 77 -3.73 8.78 -16.41
CA GLY A 77 -4.18 8.06 -15.21
C GLY A 77 -3.72 6.60 -15.17
N THR A 78 -2.94 6.13 -16.15
CA THR A 78 -2.29 4.82 -16.08
C THR A 78 -1.19 4.83 -15.04
N MET A 79 -1.15 3.80 -14.19
CA MET A 79 -0.02 3.56 -13.29
C MET A 79 0.90 2.51 -13.90
N LYS A 80 2.18 2.84 -14.02
CA LYS A 80 3.23 1.95 -14.52
C LYS A 80 4.13 1.48 -13.39
N LEU A 81 4.40 0.18 -13.33
CA LEU A 81 5.41 -0.39 -12.43
C LEU A 81 6.82 -0.10 -12.95
N ILE A 82 7.70 0.38 -12.09
CA ILE A 82 9.09 0.70 -12.38
C ILE A 82 9.99 -0.32 -11.67
N ASN A 83 10.44 -1.32 -12.40
CA ASN A 83 11.40 -2.32 -11.90
C ASN A 83 12.17 -2.97 -13.07
N GLU A 84 13.07 -3.90 -12.78
CA GLU A 84 13.87 -4.57 -13.82
C GLU A 84 13.05 -5.42 -14.81
N ALA A 85 11.84 -5.84 -14.44
CA ALA A 85 10.94 -6.62 -15.30
C ALA A 85 10.03 -5.74 -16.17
N CYS A 86 9.88 -4.47 -15.81
CA CYS A 86 8.99 -3.49 -16.41
C CYS A 86 9.80 -2.23 -16.77
N GLU A 87 10.40 -2.22 -17.96
CA GLU A 87 11.15 -1.08 -18.52
C GLU A 87 10.23 0.08 -18.92
#